data_AF-A0A2T7TR62-F1
#
_entry.id   AF-A0A2T7TR62-F1
#
_cell.length_a   1.000
_cell.length_b   1.000
_cell.length_c   1.000
_cell.angle_alpha   90.00
_cell.angle_beta   90.00
_cell.angle_gamma   90.00
#
_symmetry.space_group_name_H-M   'P 1'
#
loop_
_entity.id
_entity.type
_entity.pdbx_description
1 polymer ?
#
loop_
_entity_poly.entity_id
_entity_poly.type
_entity_poly.pdbx_seq_one_letter_code
_entity_poly.pdbx_strand_id
1 'polypeptide(L)' 'MEDWYPVRLAPRDGTPVILWIEDEEAPPLFPVTVGMWEVDDISGLGNWRVFSPRFTTSLYFDRHIVGWRPLPRVYRA' A
#
# COMPACT_ATOMS: atom_id res chain seq x y z
N MET A 1 0.59 -14.01 -10.95
CA MET A 1 0.74 -12.55 -10.99
C MET A 1 -0.36 -11.86 -11.79
N GLU A 2 -1.40 -12.57 -12.28
CA GLU A 2 -2.37 -12.02 -13.23
C GLU A 2 -3.31 -10.94 -12.66
N ASP A 3 -3.38 -10.77 -11.33
CA ASP A 3 -4.26 -9.77 -10.67
C ASP A 3 -3.52 -8.62 -9.96
N TRP A 4 -2.19 -8.51 -10.11
CA TRP A 4 -1.39 -7.45 -9.49
C TRP A 4 -0.96 -6.43 -10.54
N TYR A 5 -1.35 -5.18 -10.33
CA TYR A 5 -0.99 -4.06 -11.18
C TYR A 5 0.32 -3.42 -10.72
N PRO A 6 1.10 -2.80 -11.62
CA PRO A 6 2.29 -2.06 -11.24
C PRO A 6 1.91 -0.83 -10.39
N VAL A 7 2.70 -0.52 -9.36
CA VAL A 7 2.42 0.55 -8.37
C VAL A 7 2.21 1.93 -9.00
N ARG A 8 2.85 2.21 -10.14
CA ARG A 8 2.66 3.47 -10.90
C ARG A 8 1.20 3.73 -11.33
N LEU A 9 0.38 2.69 -11.40
CA LEU A 9 -1.05 2.78 -11.75
C LEU A 9 -1.97 2.84 -10.53
N ALA A 10 -1.42 2.73 -9.32
CA ALA A 10 -2.20 2.76 -8.09
C ALA A 10 -2.80 4.16 -7.85
N PRO A 11 -4.02 4.22 -7.28
CA PRO A 11 -4.67 5.49 -6.98
C PRO A 11 -3.87 6.30 -5.96
N ARG A 12 -3.73 7.60 -6.21
CA ARG A 12 -3.01 8.57 -5.36
C ARG A 12 -3.95 9.57 -4.68
N ASP A 13 -5.20 9.16 -4.51
CA ASP A 13 -6.32 9.99 -4.06
C ASP A 13 -6.80 9.63 -2.64
N GLY A 14 -6.03 8.82 -1.90
CA GLY A 14 -6.43 8.31 -0.59
C GLY A 14 -7.36 7.09 -0.65
N THR A 15 -7.62 6.52 -1.83
CA THR A 15 -8.35 5.24 -1.91
C THR A 15 -7.51 4.11 -1.32
N PRO A 16 -8.03 3.31 -0.37
CA PRO A 16 -7.30 2.18 0.18
C PRO A 16 -7.22 1.02 -0.82
N VAL A 17 -6.05 0.40 -0.89
CA VAL A 17 -5.72 -0.71 -1.80
C VAL A 17 -4.96 -1.81 -1.06
N ILE A 18 -4.85 -2.98 -1.68
CA ILE A 18 -3.96 -4.02 -1.20
C ILE A 18 -2.62 -3.86 -1.92
N LEU A 19 -1.53 -3.85 -1.15
CA LEU A 19 -0.16 -3.70 -1.60
C LEU A 19 0.61 -4.99 -1.36
N TRP A 20 1.44 -5.36 -2.33
CA TRP A 20 2.54 -6.31 -2.14
C TRP A 20 3.82 -5.50 -1.94
N ILE A 21 4.38 -5.61 -0.74
CA ILE A 21 5.57 -4.89 -0.30
C ILE A 21 6.76 -5.85 -0.27
N GLU A 22 7.89 -5.38 -0.78
CA GLU A 22 9.21 -5.99 -0.66
C GLU A 22 10.16 -4.92 -0.12
N ASP A 23 10.55 -5.08 1.14
CA ASP A 23 11.46 -4.17 1.84
C ASP A 23 12.49 -5.04 2.57
N GLU A 24 13.76 -4.94 2.17
CA GLU A 24 14.85 -5.73 2.75
C GLU A 24 15.28 -5.22 4.13
N GLU A 25 15.10 -3.92 4.40
CA GLU A 25 15.51 -3.29 5.66
C GLU A 25 14.47 -3.52 6.77
N ALA A 26 13.19 -3.55 6.39
CA ALA A 26 12.07 -3.80 7.30
C ALA A 26 10.92 -4.53 6.61
N PRO A 27 11.07 -5.86 6.36
CA PRO A 27 10.02 -6.64 5.70
C PRO A 27 8.77 -6.64 6.58
N PRO A 28 7.58 -6.37 6.01
CA PRO A 28 6.35 -6.46 6.77
C PRO A 28 6.12 -7.91 7.21
N LEU A 29 5.43 -8.07 8.35
CA LEU A 29 5.00 -9.38 8.87
C LEU A 29 4.25 -10.22 7.82
N PHE A 30 3.51 -9.54 6.95
CA PHE A 30 2.89 -10.13 5.77
C PHE A 30 3.25 -9.27 4.55
N PRO A 31 3.79 -9.86 3.48
CA PRO A 31 4.15 -9.13 2.26
C PRO A 31 2.91 -8.50 1.59
N VAL A 32 1.71 -8.98 1.90
CA VAL A 32 0.44 -8.47 1.37
C VAL A 32 -0.36 -7.81 2.48
N THR A 33 -0.65 -6.51 2.35
CA THR A 33 -1.36 -5.73 3.36
C THR A 33 -2.15 -4.56 2.75
N VAL A 34 -3.02 -3.92 3.54
CA VAL A 34 -3.78 -2.75 3.12
C VAL A 34 -2.95 -1.48 3.32
N GLY A 35 -2.95 -0.61 2.31
CA GLY A 35 -2.34 0.70 2.41
C GLY A 35 -3.14 1.79 1.68
N MET A 36 -2.79 3.03 1.97
CA MET A 36 -3.42 4.22 1.43
C MET A 36 -2.33 5.23 1.06
N TRP A 37 -2.49 5.92 -0.07
CA TRP A 37 -1.58 7.00 -0.43
C TRP A 37 -1.86 8.22 0.43
N GLU A 38 -0.81 8.78 1.03
CA GLU A 38 -0.85 10.05 1.77
C GLU A 38 0.25 10.97 1.23
N VAL A 39 0.03 12.27 1.35
CA VAL A 39 1.04 13.30 1.08
C VAL A 39 1.37 13.93 2.42
N ASP A 40 2.65 13.94 2.77
CA ASP A 40 3.12 14.60 3.98
C ASP A 40 3.03 16.11 3.80
N ASP A 41 2.27 16.79 4.67
CA ASP A 41 2.00 18.22 4.55
C ASP A 41 3.26 19.10 4.72
N ILE A 42 4.31 18.58 5.35
CA ILE A 42 5.54 19.33 5.65
C ILE A 42 6.52 19.28 4.48
N SER A 43 6.73 18.08 3.92
CA SER A 43 7.70 17.82 2.85
C SER A 43 7.07 17.81 1.45
N GLY A 44 5.73 17.69 1.35
CA GLY A 44 5.02 17.49 0.10
C GLY A 44 5.30 16.14 -0.56
N LEU A 45 5.99 15.22 0.13
CA LEU A 45 6.33 13.91 -0.40
C LEU A 45 5.17 12.94 -0.20
N GLY A 46 4.89 12.16 -1.24
CA GLY A 46 3.87 11.13 -1.17
C GLY A 46 4.43 9.77 -0.74
N ASN A 47 3.70 9.08 0.12
CA ASN A 47 4.04 7.75 0.60
C ASN A 47 2.79 6.88 0.80
N TRP A 48 2.99 5.57 0.77
CA TRP A 48 2.00 4.58 1.17
C TRP A 48 2.02 4.45 2.69
N ARG A 49 0.92 4.84 3.31
CA ARG A 49 0.63 4.50 4.70
C ARG A 49 0.07 3.09 4.76
N VAL A 50 0.76 2.21 5.47
CA VAL A 50 0.42 0.78 5.56
C VAL A 50 -0.11 0.43 6.94
N PHE A 51 -1.23 -0.30 6.97
CA PHE A 51 -1.89 -0.74 8.20
C PHE A 51 -1.38 -2.12 8.62
N SER A 52 -0.72 -2.21 9.78
CA SER A 52 -0.26 -3.48 10.34
C SER A 52 -1.28 -4.04 11.35
N PRO A 53 -1.43 -5.39 11.46
CA PRO A 53 -2.29 -6.01 12.47
C PRO A 53 -1.91 -5.69 13.93
N ARG A 54 -0.73 -5.11 14.20
CA ARG A 54 -0.30 -4.70 15.55
C ARG A 54 -0.52 -3.21 15.85
N PHE A 55 -1.41 -2.53 15.13
CA PHE A 55 -1.68 -1.09 15.27
C PHE A 55 -0.49 -0.16 14.98
N THR A 56 0.61 -0.70 14.43
CA THR A 56 1.70 0.13 13.92
C THR A 56 1.40 0.57 12.49
N THR A 57 1.63 1.85 12.22
CA THR A 57 1.58 2.41 10.86
C THR A 57 3.01 2.50 10.35
N SER A 58 3.28 1.93 9.19
CA SER A 58 4.57 2.04 8.51
C SER A 58 4.40 2.83 7.21
N LEU A 59 5.42 3.60 6.83
CA LEU A 59 5.42 4.40 5.60
C LEU A 59 6.34 3.76 4.57
N TYR A 60 5.83 3.56 3.35
CA TYR A 60 6.56 2.94 2.25
C TYR A 60 6.49 3.83 1.00
N PHE A 61 7.56 3.85 0.21
CA PHE A 61 7.59 4.51 -1.11
C PHE A 61 7.35 3.49 -2.22
N ASP A 62 7.06 3.96 -3.43
CA ASP A 62 6.81 3.09 -4.59
C ASP A 62 7.90 2.05 -4.83
N ARG A 63 9.16 2.37 -4.54
CA ARG A 63 10.30 1.45 -4.69
C ARG A 63 10.20 0.20 -3.80
N HIS A 64 9.42 0.27 -2.72
CA HIS A 64 9.18 -0.86 -1.82
C HIS A 64 7.94 -1.67 -2.22
N ILE A 65 7.20 -1.25 -3.25
CA ILE A 65 5.94 -1.87 -3.67
C ILE A 65 6.13 -2.62 -4.98
N VAL A 66 5.99 -3.94 -4.93
CA VAL A 66 6.10 -4.83 -6.09
C VAL A 66 4.83 -4.75 -6.94
N GLY A 67 3.67 -4.60 -6.31
CA GLY A 67 2.40 -4.47 -7.01
C GLY A 67 1.25 -4.08 -6.10
N TRP A 68 0.11 -3.74 -6.71
CA TRP A 68 -1.12 -3.42 -5.99
C TRP A 68 -2.34 -4.10 -6.62
N ARG A 69 -3.43 -4.19 -5.85
CA ARG A 69 -4.75 -4.60 -6.34
C ARG A 69 -5.85 -3.84 -5.60
N PRO A 70 -7.01 -3.62 -6.23
CA PRO A 70 -8.14 -3.00 -5.53
C PRO A 70 -8.58 -3.86 -4.35
N LEU A 71 -9.16 -3.24 -3.33
CA LEU A 71 -9.85 -4.00 -2.29
C LEU A 71 -11.00 -4.80 -2.92
N PRO A 72 -11.19 -6.07 -2.52
CA PRO A 72 -12.36 -6.83 -2.91
C PRO A 72 -13.61 -6.02 -2.56
N ARG A 73 -14.45 -5.72 -3.56
CA ARG A 73 -15.77 -5.15 -3.29
C ARG A 73 -16.52 -6.18 -2.46
N VAL A 74 -16.84 -5.86 -1.22
CA VAL A 74 -17.74 -6.70 -0.43
C VAL A 74 -19.08 -6.68 -1.14
N TYR A 75 -19.40 -7.76 -1.86
CA TYR A 75 -20.75 -7.97 -2.39
C TYR A 75 -21.66 -8.15 -1.16
N ARG A 76 -22.33 -7.06 -0.75
CA ARG A 76 -23.50 -7.19 0.12
C ARG A 76 -24.63 -7.68 -0.79
N ALA A 77 -24.86 -9.00 -0.78
CA ALA A 77 -26.10 -9.59 -1.27
C ALA A 77 -27.26 -9.23 -0.32
#